data_AF-Q962C2-F1
#
_entry.id   AF-Q962C2-F1
#
_cell.length_a   1.000
_cell.length_b   1.000
_cell.length_c   1.000
_cell.angle_alpha   90.00
_cell.angle_beta   90.00
_cell.angle_gamma   90.00
#
_symmetry.space_group_name_H-M   'P 1'
#
loop_
_entity.id
_entity.type
_entity.pdbx_description
1 polymer ?
#
loop_
_entity_poly.entity_id
_entity_poly.type
_entity_poly.pdbx_seq_one_letter_code
_entity_poly.pdbx_strand_id
1 'polypeptide(L)'
;QARLTGKNENESPLPLFKSSLSAIIPRKAANQLASSNTARKLLEFLWNTEIADEGFWGTLFGNKDQFNISGSINSKDWMEYRDNQNNIFNPTDGWSYYISRDQIWDPELCKNYMKDDSCVFGIGDVPRLRTSKALVAHKFYLKSEPEAYFCLLKEHHRRTINPDLTFDASKYSELPQVELSRGLAMSQLTHQNWIL
;
A
#
# COMPACT_ATOMS: atom_id res chain seq x y z
N GLN A 1 -12.66 -11.01 -14.64
CA GLN A 1 -12.51 -12.05 -15.69
C GLN A 1 -11.30 -11.82 -16.61
N ALA A 2 -11.13 -10.65 -17.28
CA ALA A 2 -9.98 -10.43 -18.18
C ALA A 2 -8.61 -10.61 -17.49
N ARG A 3 -8.42 -10.02 -16.30
CA ARG A 3 -7.15 -10.06 -15.56
C ARG A 3 -6.73 -11.44 -15.04
N LEU A 4 -7.68 -12.37 -14.91
CA LEU A 4 -7.43 -13.76 -14.49
C LEU A 4 -7.12 -14.69 -15.68
N THR A 5 -7.06 -14.15 -16.90
CA THR A 5 -6.65 -14.89 -18.12
C THR A 5 -7.40 -16.20 -18.35
N GLY A 6 -8.70 -16.21 -18.02
CA GLY A 6 -9.58 -17.38 -18.17
C GLY A 6 -9.56 -18.37 -17.00
N LYS A 7 -8.79 -18.10 -15.93
CA LYS A 7 -8.83 -18.90 -14.71
C LYS A 7 -10.13 -18.70 -13.94
N ASN A 8 -10.60 -19.78 -13.33
CA ASN A 8 -11.77 -19.77 -12.45
C ASN A 8 -11.35 -19.30 -11.06
N GLU A 9 -11.97 -18.22 -10.56
CA GLU A 9 -11.67 -17.67 -9.24
C GLU A 9 -11.93 -18.65 -8.09
N ASN A 10 -12.90 -19.56 -8.27
CA ASN A 10 -13.25 -20.57 -7.28
C ASN A 10 -12.18 -21.66 -7.10
N GLU A 11 -11.21 -21.75 -8.02
CA GLU A 11 -10.08 -22.67 -7.93
C GLU A 11 -8.88 -22.04 -7.19
N SER A 12 -8.96 -20.74 -6.86
CA SER A 12 -7.94 -20.08 -6.06
C SER A 12 -7.87 -20.71 -4.66
N PRO A 13 -6.68 -20.90 -4.08
CA PRO A 13 -6.54 -21.46 -2.74
C PRO A 13 -7.11 -20.56 -1.63
N LEU A 14 -7.38 -19.29 -1.94
CA LEU A 14 -8.00 -18.30 -1.06
C LEU A 14 -8.89 -17.34 -1.88
N PRO A 15 -9.96 -16.78 -1.30
CA PRO A 15 -10.72 -15.68 -1.89
C PRO A 15 -9.81 -14.53 -2.33
N LEU A 16 -9.95 -14.10 -3.59
CA LEU A 16 -9.05 -13.12 -4.17
C LEU A 16 -9.39 -11.70 -3.73
N PHE A 17 -8.39 -10.98 -3.24
CA PHE A 17 -8.49 -9.55 -2.95
C PHE A 17 -7.44 -8.77 -3.72
N LYS A 18 -7.84 -7.64 -4.29
CA LYS A 18 -6.95 -6.72 -4.98
C LYS A 18 -6.30 -5.76 -3.98
N SER A 19 -5.00 -5.55 -4.09
CA SER A 19 -4.22 -4.51 -3.42
C SER A 19 -3.31 -3.78 -4.42
N SER A 20 -2.44 -2.89 -3.92
CA SER A 20 -1.31 -2.38 -4.70
C SER A 20 -0.18 -3.41 -4.79
N LEU A 21 0.73 -3.26 -5.76
CA LEU A 21 1.92 -4.13 -5.89
C LEU A 21 2.94 -3.96 -4.75
N SER A 22 3.01 -2.79 -4.13
CA SER A 22 4.00 -2.50 -3.09
C SER A 22 3.40 -2.78 -1.73
N ALA A 23 4.00 -3.73 -1.00
CA ALA A 23 3.56 -4.14 0.32
C ALA A 23 4.62 -3.82 1.37
N ILE A 24 4.17 -3.38 2.55
CA ILE A 24 4.97 -3.37 3.78
C ILE A 24 4.49 -4.55 4.61
N ILE A 25 5.39 -5.50 4.88
CA ILE A 25 5.03 -6.71 5.63
C ILE A 25 5.92 -6.85 6.88
N PRO A 26 5.36 -7.31 8.02
CA PRO A 26 6.17 -7.64 9.18
C PRO A 26 7.15 -8.78 8.87
N ARG A 27 8.35 -8.75 9.45
CA ARG A 27 9.34 -9.84 9.33
C ARG A 27 8.76 -11.22 9.68
N LYS A 28 7.91 -11.28 10.72
CA LYS A 28 7.24 -12.52 11.12
C LYS A 28 6.33 -13.07 10.01
N ALA A 29 5.60 -12.21 9.32
CA ALA A 29 4.77 -12.58 8.18
C ALA A 29 5.64 -13.10 7.02
N ALA A 30 6.72 -12.40 6.68
CA ALA A 30 7.65 -12.83 5.64
C ALA A 30 8.20 -14.26 5.89
N ASN A 31 8.58 -14.56 7.14
CA ASN A 31 9.03 -15.90 7.51
C ASN A 31 7.92 -16.96 7.39
N GLN A 32 6.69 -16.64 7.83
CA GLN A 32 5.54 -17.55 7.70
C GLN A 32 5.22 -17.83 6.22
N LEU A 33 5.28 -16.80 5.37
CA LEU A 33 5.01 -16.90 3.94
C LEU A 33 6.06 -17.75 3.21
N ALA A 34 7.34 -17.58 3.54
CA ALA A 34 8.44 -18.31 2.91
C ALA A 34 8.32 -19.84 3.04
N SER A 35 7.69 -20.32 4.12
CA SER A 35 7.44 -21.74 4.37
C SER A 35 6.00 -22.19 4.06
N SER A 36 5.13 -21.31 3.58
CA SER A 36 3.70 -21.59 3.44
C SER A 36 3.37 -22.27 2.11
N ASN A 37 2.75 -23.45 2.18
CA ASN A 37 2.18 -24.12 1.01
C ASN A 37 1.03 -23.32 0.39
N THR A 38 0.23 -22.60 1.20
CA THR A 38 -0.86 -21.75 0.72
C THR A 38 -0.31 -20.58 -0.11
N ALA A 39 0.77 -19.94 0.35
CA ALA A 39 1.40 -18.85 -0.38
C ALA A 39 1.98 -19.34 -1.72
N ARG A 40 2.62 -20.51 -1.73
CA ARG A 40 3.10 -21.14 -2.97
C ARG A 40 1.97 -21.46 -3.94
N LYS A 41 0.90 -22.11 -3.46
CA LYS A 41 -0.28 -22.43 -4.30
C LYS A 41 -0.92 -21.18 -4.88
N LEU A 42 -0.97 -20.08 -4.12
CA LEU A 42 -1.52 -18.82 -4.61
C LEU A 42 -0.63 -18.23 -5.70
N LEU A 43 0.70 -18.27 -5.52
CA LEU A 43 1.65 -17.83 -6.53
C LEU A 43 1.50 -18.64 -7.83
N GLU A 44 1.36 -19.96 -7.72
CA GLU A 44 1.09 -20.87 -8.86
C GLU A 44 -0.27 -20.59 -9.51
N PHE A 45 -1.31 -20.30 -8.72
CA PHE A 45 -2.62 -19.93 -9.24
C PHE A 45 -2.57 -18.59 -9.99
N LEU A 46 -1.87 -17.59 -9.46
CA LEU A 46 -1.73 -16.28 -10.10
C LEU A 46 -0.70 -16.27 -11.24
N TRP A 47 0.06 -17.37 -11.41
CA TRP A 47 0.98 -17.53 -12.52
C TRP A 47 0.23 -17.39 -13.86
N ASN A 48 0.75 -16.56 -14.77
CA ASN A 48 0.14 -16.17 -16.05
C ASN A 48 -1.15 -15.33 -15.96
N THR A 49 -1.41 -14.65 -14.84
CA THR A 49 -2.44 -13.59 -14.78
C THR A 49 -1.84 -12.24 -15.15
N GLU A 50 -2.67 -11.27 -15.57
CA GLU A 50 -2.16 -9.96 -16.04
C GLU A 50 -1.59 -9.10 -14.90
N ILE A 51 -2.09 -9.27 -13.67
CA ILE A 51 -1.75 -8.42 -12.52
C ILE A 51 -1.63 -9.28 -11.25
N ALA A 52 -0.73 -10.26 -11.31
CA ALA A 52 -0.53 -11.25 -10.26
C ALA A 52 -0.10 -10.62 -8.92
N ASP A 53 0.73 -9.59 -8.96
CA ASP A 53 1.26 -8.87 -7.80
C ASP A 53 0.18 -8.11 -7.02
N GLU A 54 -0.74 -7.43 -7.71
CA GLU A 54 -1.91 -6.79 -7.07
C GLU A 54 -2.92 -7.80 -6.51
N GLY A 55 -2.95 -9.03 -7.03
CA GLY A 55 -3.76 -10.11 -6.46
C GLY A 55 -3.10 -10.84 -5.30
N PHE A 56 -1.77 -10.94 -5.30
CA PHE A 56 -1.02 -11.78 -4.36
C PHE A 56 -1.04 -11.23 -2.94
N TRP A 57 -0.65 -9.97 -2.75
CA TRP A 57 -0.53 -9.38 -1.41
C TRP A 57 -1.88 -9.21 -0.72
N GLY A 58 -2.85 -8.63 -1.42
CA GLY A 58 -4.21 -8.45 -0.91
C GLY A 58 -4.84 -9.79 -0.48
N THR A 59 -4.65 -10.84 -1.28
CA THR A 59 -5.18 -12.17 -0.96
C THR A 59 -4.50 -12.79 0.26
N LEU A 60 -3.18 -12.74 0.38
CA LEU A 60 -2.48 -13.34 1.52
C LEU A 60 -2.82 -12.66 2.86
N PHE A 61 -2.96 -11.33 2.85
CA PHE A 61 -3.22 -10.56 4.06
C PHE A 61 -4.70 -10.28 4.32
N GLY A 62 -5.58 -10.51 3.35
CA GLY A 62 -7.02 -10.24 3.44
C GLY A 62 -7.90 -11.40 3.90
N ASN A 63 -7.31 -12.60 4.05
CA ASN A 63 -8.03 -13.83 4.38
C ASN A 63 -7.67 -14.34 5.79
N LYS A 64 -7.69 -13.47 6.82
CA LYS A 64 -7.24 -13.83 8.18
C LYS A 64 -7.90 -15.11 8.73
N ASP A 65 -9.19 -15.32 8.50
CA ASP A 65 -9.91 -16.48 9.04
C ASP A 65 -9.48 -17.82 8.39
N GLN A 66 -9.05 -17.78 7.12
CA GLN A 66 -8.61 -18.98 6.37
C GLN A 66 -7.08 -19.15 6.37
N PHE A 67 -6.35 -18.04 6.46
CA PHE A 67 -4.89 -17.99 6.42
C PHE A 67 -4.37 -16.90 7.36
N ASN A 68 -4.33 -17.23 8.65
CA ASN A 68 -3.94 -16.30 9.70
C ASN A 68 -2.41 -16.11 9.77
N ILE A 69 -1.93 -14.98 9.26
CA ILE A 69 -0.52 -14.58 9.33
C ILE A 69 -0.37 -13.25 10.06
N SER A 70 0.85 -12.95 10.52
CA SER A 70 1.09 -11.71 11.26
C SER A 70 0.75 -10.48 10.40
N GLY A 71 -0.19 -9.66 10.85
CA GLY A 71 -0.64 -8.48 10.10
C GLY A 71 -1.81 -8.73 9.13
N SER A 72 -2.34 -9.95 9.02
CA SER A 72 -3.54 -10.20 8.22
C SER A 72 -4.80 -9.63 8.88
N ILE A 73 -5.74 -9.22 8.04
CA ILE A 73 -7.09 -8.73 8.38
C ILE A 73 -8.13 -9.50 7.58
N ASN A 74 -9.42 -9.28 7.87
CA ASN A 74 -10.51 -9.72 7.01
C ASN A 74 -10.85 -8.59 6.04
N SER A 75 -10.39 -8.71 4.79
CA SER A 75 -10.61 -7.69 3.76
C SER A 75 -12.07 -7.59 3.34
N LYS A 76 -12.85 -8.67 3.48
CA LYS A 76 -14.30 -8.64 3.26
C LYS A 76 -14.97 -7.66 4.23
N ASP A 77 -14.70 -7.79 5.53
CA ASP A 77 -15.23 -6.90 6.56
C ASP A 77 -14.80 -5.46 6.33
N TRP A 78 -13.56 -5.23 5.87
CA TRP A 78 -13.07 -3.91 5.49
C TRP A 78 -13.89 -3.31 4.35
N MET A 79 -14.09 -4.05 3.26
CA MET A 79 -14.83 -3.59 2.10
C MET A 79 -16.29 -3.32 2.45
N GLU A 80 -16.94 -4.23 3.18
CA GLU A 80 -18.32 -4.05 3.65
C GLU A 80 -18.43 -2.83 4.56
N TYR A 81 -17.48 -2.63 5.48
CA TYR A 81 -17.49 -1.44 6.33
C TYR A 81 -17.33 -0.18 5.50
N ARG A 82 -16.34 -0.10 4.61
CA ARG A 82 -16.12 1.07 3.74
C ARG A 82 -17.35 1.38 2.88
N ASP A 83 -17.93 0.37 2.24
CA ASP A 83 -19.01 0.54 1.26
C ASP A 83 -20.34 0.93 1.94
N ASN A 84 -20.53 0.58 3.21
CA ASN A 84 -21.72 0.96 3.99
C ASN A 84 -21.62 2.35 4.64
N GLN A 85 -20.49 3.04 4.53
CA GLN A 85 -20.26 4.31 5.22
C GLN A 85 -20.47 5.50 4.28
N ASN A 86 -21.67 6.09 4.36
CA ASN A 86 -22.03 7.28 3.56
C ASN A 86 -21.38 8.58 4.05
N ASN A 87 -20.78 8.59 5.25
CA ASN A 87 -20.29 9.79 5.94
C ASN A 87 -18.76 9.83 6.12
N ILE A 88 -18.03 8.88 5.53
CA ILE A 88 -16.56 8.90 5.60
C ILE A 88 -16.04 9.71 4.40
N PHE A 89 -15.40 10.84 4.72
CA PHE A 89 -14.77 11.73 3.74
C PHE A 89 -13.28 11.47 3.65
N ASN A 90 -12.68 11.78 2.50
CA ASN A 90 -11.24 11.67 2.32
C ASN A 90 -10.49 12.44 3.42
N PRO A 91 -9.43 11.85 3.99
CA PRO A 91 -8.60 12.49 4.99
C PRO A 91 -7.97 13.80 4.46
N THR A 92 -8.08 14.87 5.24
CA THR A 92 -7.54 16.20 4.90
C THR A 92 -6.11 16.42 5.40
N ASP A 93 -5.61 15.52 6.25
CA ASP A 93 -4.27 15.57 6.85
C ASP A 93 -3.20 14.81 6.03
N GLY A 94 -3.61 14.26 4.88
CA GLY A 94 -2.75 13.56 3.92
C GLY A 94 -2.38 12.13 4.32
N TRP A 95 -2.97 11.60 5.38
CA TRP A 95 -2.82 10.18 5.75
C TRP A 95 -3.78 9.29 4.99
N SER A 96 -3.44 8.02 4.82
CA SER A 96 -4.31 6.97 4.27
C SER A 96 -3.78 5.62 4.78
N TYR A 97 -4.59 4.56 4.69
CA TYR A 97 -4.18 3.20 5.04
C TYR A 97 -2.96 2.74 4.23
N TYR A 98 -2.80 3.27 3.01
CA TYR A 98 -1.73 2.86 2.11
C TYR A 98 -0.54 3.83 2.18
N ILE A 99 0.49 3.43 2.92
CA ILE A 99 1.73 4.21 3.07
C ILE A 99 2.95 3.57 2.38
N SER A 100 2.79 2.42 1.71
CA SER A 100 3.92 1.72 1.08
C SER A 100 4.59 2.56 0.00
N ARG A 101 3.81 3.35 -0.75
CA ARG A 101 4.30 4.05 -1.94
C ARG A 101 3.48 5.28 -2.27
N ASP A 102 4.17 6.39 -2.52
CA ASP A 102 3.63 7.57 -3.18
C ASP A 102 3.71 7.40 -4.70
N GLN A 103 2.57 7.55 -5.38
CA GLN A 103 2.49 7.48 -6.82
C GLN A 103 1.33 8.36 -7.31
N ILE A 104 1.56 9.07 -8.41
CA ILE A 104 0.54 9.87 -9.08
C ILE A 104 0.14 9.16 -10.37
N TRP A 105 -1.17 8.97 -10.52
CA TRP A 105 -1.81 8.43 -11.74
C TRP A 105 -2.46 9.53 -12.58
N ASP A 106 -2.67 10.71 -12.00
CA ASP A 106 -3.30 11.87 -12.65
C ASP A 106 -2.26 12.74 -13.36
N PRO A 107 -2.33 12.87 -14.71
CA PRO A 107 -1.43 13.73 -15.46
C PRO A 107 -1.43 15.20 -15.02
N GLU A 108 -2.55 15.73 -14.52
CA GLU A 108 -2.65 17.15 -14.11
C GLU A 108 -1.85 17.45 -12.83
N LEU A 109 -1.71 16.42 -11.98
CA LEU A 109 -0.95 16.52 -10.75
C LEU A 109 0.55 16.29 -10.96
N CYS A 110 0.94 15.60 -12.03
CA CYS A 110 2.34 15.29 -12.34
C CYS A 110 3.10 16.54 -12.81
N LYS A 111 4.21 16.89 -12.16
CA LYS A 111 4.99 18.10 -12.52
C LYS A 111 6.14 17.83 -13.49
N ASN A 112 6.11 16.67 -14.15
CA ASN A 112 7.06 16.30 -15.19
C ASN A 112 6.35 15.53 -16.31
N TYR A 113 6.42 14.19 -16.39
CA TYR A 113 5.68 13.44 -17.41
C TYR A 113 5.18 12.07 -16.93
N MET A 114 4.15 11.57 -17.63
CA MET A 114 3.56 10.26 -17.39
C MET A 114 4.29 9.17 -18.20
N LYS A 115 4.57 8.03 -17.58
CA LYS A 115 5.15 6.86 -18.25
C LYS A 115 4.59 5.58 -17.65
N ASP A 116 4.10 4.69 -18.49
CA ASP A 116 3.45 3.43 -18.06
C ASP A 116 2.38 3.74 -16.99
N ASP A 117 1.48 4.67 -17.37
CA ASP A 117 0.33 5.15 -16.60
C ASP A 117 0.62 5.85 -15.26
N SER A 118 1.89 6.11 -14.91
CA SER A 118 2.22 6.82 -13.67
C SER A 118 3.29 7.90 -13.84
N CYS A 119 3.26 8.89 -12.96
CA CYS A 119 4.15 10.04 -13.01
C CYS A 119 5.61 9.64 -12.78
N VAL A 120 6.49 10.08 -13.68
CA VAL A 120 7.93 10.17 -13.43
C VAL A 120 8.16 11.49 -12.74
N PHE A 121 8.44 11.48 -11.44
CA PHE A 121 8.61 12.68 -10.65
C PHE A 121 9.78 13.54 -11.11
N GLY A 122 9.55 14.85 -11.15
CA GLY A 122 10.55 15.88 -11.43
C GLY A 122 10.71 16.86 -10.27
N ILE A 123 11.45 17.94 -10.51
CA ILE A 123 11.81 18.94 -9.48
C ILE A 123 10.56 19.63 -8.93
N GLY A 124 9.54 19.83 -9.76
CA GLY A 124 8.25 20.42 -9.36
C GLY A 124 7.46 19.56 -8.38
N ASP A 125 7.71 18.24 -8.32
CA ASP A 125 7.04 17.32 -7.39
C ASP A 125 7.70 17.30 -6.00
N VAL A 126 8.95 17.77 -5.88
CA VAL A 126 9.74 17.71 -4.63
C VAL A 126 9.03 18.35 -3.43
N PRO A 127 8.42 19.55 -3.53
CA PRO A 127 7.74 20.16 -2.37
C PRO A 127 6.65 19.27 -1.77
N ARG A 128 5.86 18.59 -2.62
CA ARG A 128 4.80 17.66 -2.20
C ARG A 128 5.39 16.36 -1.65
N LEU A 129 6.41 15.81 -2.31
CA LEU A 129 7.05 14.56 -1.88
C LEU A 129 7.71 14.69 -0.50
N ARG A 130 8.20 15.89 -0.14
CA ARG A 130 8.79 16.17 1.18
C ARG A 130 7.80 16.09 2.34
N THR A 131 6.50 16.19 2.06
CA THR A 131 5.42 16.14 3.06
C THR A 131 4.61 14.85 2.99
N SER A 132 4.87 14.00 1.99
CA SER A 132 4.21 12.70 1.82
C SER A 132 4.35 11.82 3.06
N LYS A 133 3.28 11.06 3.35
CA LYS A 133 3.25 10.05 4.43
C LYS A 133 3.72 8.68 3.97
N ALA A 134 3.94 8.50 2.67
CA ALA A 134 4.43 7.23 2.14
C ALA A 134 5.93 7.04 2.42
N LEU A 135 6.33 5.78 2.57
CA LEU A 135 7.72 5.42 2.89
C LEU A 135 8.65 5.47 1.66
N VAL A 136 8.09 5.27 0.46
CA VAL A 136 8.82 5.24 -0.81
C VAL A 136 8.07 6.06 -1.84
N ALA A 137 8.79 6.74 -2.73
CA ALA A 137 8.21 7.45 -3.86
C ALA A 137 8.48 6.69 -5.17
N HIS A 138 7.46 6.58 -6.02
CA HIS A 138 7.55 5.94 -7.34
C HIS A 138 6.95 6.86 -8.43
N LYS A 139 7.68 7.23 -9.49
CA LYS A 139 9.04 6.79 -9.88
C LYS A 139 9.94 7.96 -10.28
N PHE A 140 11.25 7.72 -10.25
CA PHE A 140 12.27 8.66 -10.73
C PHE A 140 13.08 8.00 -11.84
N TYR A 141 13.44 8.76 -12.86
CA TYR A 141 14.44 8.37 -13.84
C TYR A 141 15.57 9.39 -13.88
N LEU A 142 16.80 8.91 -13.73
CA LEU A 142 17.99 9.77 -13.75
C LEU A 142 18.21 10.49 -15.09
N LYS A 143 17.58 10.03 -16.18
CA LYS A 143 17.62 10.65 -17.51
C LYS A 143 16.57 11.75 -17.71
N SER A 144 15.69 11.98 -16.73
CA SER A 144 14.64 12.99 -16.81
C SER A 144 15.07 14.26 -16.09
N GLU A 145 14.86 14.30 -14.78
CA GLU A 145 15.22 15.40 -13.88
C GLU A 145 15.89 14.80 -12.63
N PRO A 146 17.16 14.37 -12.72
CA PRO A 146 17.85 13.71 -11.60
C PRO A 146 17.97 14.61 -10.35
N GLU A 147 17.86 15.92 -10.51
CA GLU A 147 17.88 16.93 -9.46
C GLU A 147 16.78 16.67 -8.43
N ALA A 148 15.61 16.19 -8.87
CA ALA A 148 14.51 15.83 -7.97
C ALA A 148 14.92 14.74 -6.98
N TYR A 149 15.55 13.67 -7.49
CA TYR A 149 16.08 12.58 -6.69
C TYR A 149 17.18 13.06 -5.74
N PHE A 150 18.14 13.84 -6.24
CA PHE A 150 19.25 14.34 -5.41
C PHE A 150 18.80 15.34 -4.35
N CYS A 151 17.81 16.19 -4.64
CA CYS A 151 17.20 17.08 -3.65
C CYS A 151 16.56 16.31 -2.50
N LEU A 152 15.79 15.27 -2.81
CA LEU A 152 15.17 14.41 -1.80
C LEU A 152 16.22 13.61 -1.01
N LEU A 153 17.26 13.09 -1.68
CA LEU A 153 18.36 12.39 -1.02
C LEU A 153 19.12 13.30 -0.04
N LYS A 154 19.42 14.54 -0.47
CA LYS A 154 20.07 15.55 0.38
C LYS A 154 19.19 15.93 1.57
N GLU A 155 17.90 16.11 1.36
CA GLU A 155 16.95 16.41 2.44
C GLU A 155 16.81 15.24 3.41
N HIS A 156 16.76 14.00 2.91
CA HIS A 156 16.72 12.81 3.76
C HIS A 156 17.98 12.73 4.64
N HIS A 157 19.17 12.87 4.05
CA HIS A 157 20.42 12.91 4.79
C HIS A 157 20.43 14.04 5.84
N ARG A 158 19.99 15.24 5.47
CA ARG A 158 19.86 16.37 6.42
C ARG A 158 18.97 16.00 7.60
N ARG A 159 17.82 15.35 7.38
CA ARG A 159 16.87 14.91 8.42
C ARG A 159 17.43 13.77 9.29
N THR A 160 18.31 12.92 8.78
CA THR A 160 18.97 11.90 9.62
C THR A 160 19.92 12.50 10.65
N ILE A 161 20.53 13.65 10.33
CA ILE A 161 21.46 14.37 11.23
C ILE A 161 20.72 15.44 12.05
N ASN A 162 19.65 15.99 11.50
CA ASN A 162 18.81 17.02 12.13
C ASN A 162 17.36 16.53 12.16
N PRO A 163 17.03 15.60 13.08
CA PRO A 163 15.71 15.01 13.15
C PRO A 163 14.65 16.08 13.41
N ASP A 164 13.48 15.90 12.79
CA ASP A 164 12.33 16.76 13.03
C ASP A 164 11.75 16.46 14.41
N LEU A 165 11.85 17.42 15.32
CA LEU A 165 11.36 17.29 16.70
C LEU A 165 9.83 17.17 16.78
N THR A 166 9.12 17.51 15.71
CA THR A 166 7.66 17.39 15.62
C THR A 166 7.22 16.07 14.97
N PHE A 167 8.16 15.24 14.52
CA PHE A 167 7.84 13.95 13.95
C PHE A 167 7.31 12.99 15.03
N ASP A 168 6.11 12.48 14.80
CA ASP A 168 5.46 11.51 15.65
C ASP A 168 5.30 10.17 14.92
N ALA A 169 6.08 9.19 15.36
CA ALA A 169 6.01 7.83 14.83
C ALA A 169 4.77 7.07 15.32
N SER A 170 4.10 7.52 16.39
CA SER A 170 2.97 6.81 16.99
C SER A 170 1.77 6.73 16.03
N LYS A 171 1.60 7.73 15.16
CA LYS A 171 0.57 7.73 14.10
C LYS A 171 0.64 6.52 13.16
N TYR A 172 1.83 5.98 12.91
CA TYR A 172 1.97 4.75 12.12
C TYR A 172 1.37 3.53 12.82
N SER A 173 1.25 3.58 14.15
CA SER A 173 0.62 2.52 14.93
C SER A 173 -0.91 2.60 14.97
N GLU A 174 -1.47 3.74 14.53
CA GLU A 174 -2.90 4.05 14.39
C GLU A 174 -3.40 3.76 12.97
N LEU A 175 -2.54 3.28 12.06
CA LEU A 175 -2.97 2.86 10.74
C LEU A 175 -4.02 1.74 10.87
N PRO A 176 -5.14 1.81 10.12
CA PRO A 176 -6.24 0.87 10.33
C PRO A 176 -5.80 -0.60 10.24
N GLN A 177 -4.92 -0.95 9.30
CA GLN A 177 -4.40 -2.32 9.16
C GLN A 177 -3.65 -2.79 10.42
N VAL A 178 -2.91 -1.90 11.07
CA VAL A 178 -2.17 -2.18 12.30
C VAL A 178 -3.14 -2.40 13.45
N GLU A 179 -4.12 -1.51 13.62
CA GLU A 179 -5.14 -1.60 14.67
C GLU A 179 -6.00 -2.87 14.54
N LEU A 180 -6.49 -3.16 13.34
CA LEU A 180 -7.25 -4.40 13.07
C LEU A 180 -6.41 -5.65 13.28
N SER A 181 -5.13 -5.62 12.92
CA SER A 181 -4.23 -6.75 13.19
C SER A 181 -4.02 -7.01 14.69
N ARG A 182 -4.16 -5.98 15.53
CA ARG A 182 -4.14 -6.06 17.00
C ARG A 182 -5.48 -6.49 17.60
N GLY A 183 -6.53 -6.61 16.79
CA GLY A 183 -7.83 -7.12 17.21
C GLY A 183 -8.89 -6.05 17.51
N LEU A 184 -8.64 -4.79 17.16
CA LEU A 184 -9.70 -3.76 17.21
C LEU A 184 -10.77 -4.07 16.14
N ALA A 185 -12.02 -3.72 16.43
CA ALA A 185 -13.10 -3.73 15.45
C ALA A 185 -13.05 -2.48 14.56
N MET A 186 -13.65 -2.54 13.36
CA MET A 186 -13.71 -1.41 12.41
C MET A 186 -14.28 -0.13 13.03
N SER A 187 -15.29 -0.25 13.89
CA SER A 187 -15.91 0.88 14.58
C SER A 187 -15.02 1.51 15.66
N GLN A 188 -13.96 0.82 16.08
CA GLN A 188 -13.03 1.25 17.13
C GLN A 188 -11.74 1.86 16.59
N LEU A 189 -11.59 1.97 15.27
CA LEU A 189 -10.42 2.56 14.63
C LEU A 189 -10.25 4.01 15.06
N THR A 190 -9.00 4.40 15.34
CA THR A 190 -8.67 5.77 15.76
C THR A 190 -9.03 6.78 14.66
N HIS A 191 -8.70 6.44 13.40
CA HIS A 191 -8.99 7.26 12.22
C HIS A 191 -9.79 6.46 11.20
N GLN A 192 -11.12 6.43 11.36
CA GLN A 192 -12.01 5.67 10.47
C GLN A 192 -11.89 6.10 9.00
N ASN A 193 -11.59 7.36 8.73
CA ASN A 193 -11.45 7.88 7.37
C ASN A 193 -10.15 7.51 6.66
N TRP A 194 -9.15 7.00 7.39
CA TRP A 194 -7.93 6.51 6.76
C TRP A 194 -8.14 5.20 5.99
N ILE A 195 -9.29 4.54 6.12
CA ILE A 195 -9.60 3.31 5.36
C ILE A 195 -9.81 3.54 3.85
N LEU A 196 -9.96 4.80 3.45
CA LEU A 196 -10.18 5.23 2.06
C LEU A 196 -8.88 5.24 1.24
#